data_AF-A0A4R9IQR6-F1
#
_entry.id   AF-A0A4R9IQR6-F1
#
_cell.length_a   1.000
_cell.length_b   1.000
_cell.length_c   1.000
_cell.angle_alpha   90.00
_cell.angle_beta   90.00
_cell.angle_gamma   90.00
#
_symmetry.space_group_name_H-M   'P 1'
#
loop_
_entity.id
_entity.type
_entity.pdbx_description
1 polymer ?
#
loop_
_entity_poly.entity_id
_entity_poly.type
_entity_poly.pdbx_seq_one_letter_code
_entity_poly.pdbx_strand_id
1 'polypeptide(L)' 'MIELFPQSDNDQFISTLDAERYFQKPSEIPMCQNCNSKVAYHEWGEDRVEFACHGNILRFHFIDGNLARVEELLE' A
#
# COMPACT_ATOMS: atom_id res chain seq x y z
N MET A 1 5.79 -17.87 -6.28
CA MET A 1 6.53 -16.65 -6.64
C MET A 1 5.46 -15.67 -7.07
N ILE A 2 5.24 -14.59 -6.33
CA ILE A 2 4.20 -13.62 -6.70
C ILE A 2 4.84 -12.62 -7.66
N GLU A 3 4.27 -12.46 -8.85
CA GLU A 3 4.74 -11.50 -9.85
C GLU A 3 4.24 -10.09 -9.49
N LEU A 4 5.13 -9.10 -9.62
CA LEU A 4 4.85 -7.71 -9.29
C LEU A 4 4.64 -6.94 -10.60
N PHE A 5 3.49 -6.29 -10.73
CA PHE A 5 3.15 -5.52 -11.91
C PHE A 5 3.15 -4.01 -11.63
N PRO A 6 3.45 -3.17 -12.64
CA PRO A 6 3.13 -1.75 -12.57
C PRO A 6 1.65 -1.59 -12.28
N GLN A 7 1.34 -0.73 -11.33
CA GLN A 7 -0.02 -0.49 -10.91
C GLN A 7 -0.86 0.15 -12.04
N SER A 8 -2.14 -0.23 -12.13
CA SER A 8 -3.15 0.45 -12.94
C SER A 8 -3.81 1.59 -12.15
N ASP A 9 -4.09 2.72 -12.80
CA ASP A 9 -4.79 3.87 -12.19
C ASP A 9 -6.16 3.50 -11.60
N ASN A 10 -6.77 2.41 -12.07
CA ASN A 10 -8.08 1.95 -11.60
C ASN A 10 -8.02 1.19 -10.27
N ASP A 11 -6.83 0.76 -9.86
CA ASP A 11 -6.64 -0.20 -8.76
C ASP A 11 -6.00 0.45 -7.53
N GLN A 12 -5.72 1.77 -7.57
CA GLN A 12 -5.29 2.54 -6.40
C GLN A 12 -6.44 2.72 -5.42
N PHE A 13 -6.37 2.06 -4.26
CA PHE A 13 -7.33 2.23 -3.17
C PHE A 13 -6.76 2.91 -1.93
N ILE A 14 -5.48 3.29 -1.93
CA ILE A 14 -4.78 4.01 -0.85
C ILE A 14 -4.16 5.25 -1.46
N SER A 15 -4.29 6.43 -0.84
CA SER A 15 -3.56 7.60 -1.32
C SER A 15 -2.08 7.54 -0.93
N THR A 16 -1.19 8.12 -1.75
CA THR A 16 0.23 8.27 -1.41
C THR A 16 0.45 8.90 -0.03
N LEU A 17 -0.33 9.95 0.28
CA LEU A 17 -0.23 10.67 1.55
C LEU A 17 -0.58 9.78 2.74
N ASP A 18 -1.60 8.93 2.61
CA ASP A 18 -2.00 8.02 3.69
C ASP A 18 -0.98 6.89 3.88
N ALA A 19 -0.38 6.41 2.80
CA ALA A 19 0.70 5.42 2.87
C ALA A 19 1.95 5.99 3.55
N GLU A 20 2.37 7.22 3.21
CA GLU A 20 3.50 7.90 3.85
C GLU A 20 3.22 8.20 5.33
N ARG A 21 2.01 8.63 5.67
CA ARG A 21 1.59 8.82 7.06
C ARG A 21 1.64 7.52 7.85
N TYR A 22 1.12 6.43 7.28
CA TYR A 22 1.21 5.12 7.89
C TYR A 22 2.66 4.71 8.13
N PHE A 23 3.52 4.88 7.12
CA PHE A 23 4.93 4.53 7.22
C PHE A 23 5.67 5.33 8.32
N GLN A 24 5.39 6.63 8.45
CA GLN A 24 5.95 7.46 9.52
C GLN A 24 5.34 7.13 10.90
N LYS A 25 4.07 6.70 10.93
CA LYS A 25 3.32 6.46 12.16
C LYS A 25 2.32 5.29 11.97
N PRO A 26 2.76 4.04 12.22
CA PRO A 26 1.97 2.84 11.95
C PRO A 26 0.67 2.69 12.76
N SER A 27 0.44 3.56 13.75
CA SER A 27 -0.81 3.56 14.54
C SER A 27 -2.05 3.96 13.72
N GLU A 28 -1.86 4.59 12.56
CA GLU A 28 -2.94 5.13 11.72
C GLU A 28 -3.09 4.31 10.44
N ILE A 29 -3.73 3.14 10.54
CA ILE A 29 -4.03 2.27 9.39
C ILE A 29 -4.87 3.06 8.38
N PRO A 30 -4.44 3.13 7.10
CA PRO A 30 -5.18 3.82 6.05
C PRO A 30 -6.57 3.25 5.83
N MET A 31 -7.43 4.10 5.28
CA MET A 31 -8.77 3.72 4.84
C MET A 31 -8.75 3.50 3.32
N CYS A 32 -9.41 2.44 2.86
CA CYS A 32 -9.65 2.23 1.44
C CYS A 32 -10.52 3.36 0.88
N GLN A 33 -10.07 4.04 -0.17
CA GLN A 33 -10.79 5.14 -0.80
C GLN A 33 -12.10 4.69 -1.48
N ASN A 34 -12.23 3.40 -1.80
CA ASN A 34 -13.39 2.86 -2.50
C ASN A 34 -14.51 2.42 -1.54
N CYS A 35 -14.17 1.75 -0.42
CA CYS A 35 -15.16 1.20 0.52
C CYS A 35 -15.15 1.85 1.91
N ASN A 36 -14.28 2.84 2.16
CA ASN A 36 -14.13 3.52 3.45
C ASN A 36 -13.99 2.55 4.63
N SER A 37 -13.29 1.44 4.42
CA SER A 37 -12.94 0.46 5.46
C SER A 37 -11.44 0.44 5.67
N LYS A 38 -11.00 0.11 6.89
CA LYS A 38 -9.57 -0.09 7.18
C LYS A 38 -9.05 -1.23 6.31
N VAL A 39 -7.94 -0.99 5.63
CA VAL A 39 -7.29 -2.03 4.82
C VAL A 39 -6.56 -3.04 5.70
N ALA A 40 -6.42 -4.26 5.19
CA ALA A 40 -5.43 -5.19 5.75
C ALA A 40 -4.03 -4.70 5.35
N TYR A 41 -3.03 -4.99 6.17
CA TYR A 41 -1.67 -4.57 5.92
C TYR A 41 -0.65 -5.62 6.37
N HIS A 42 0.53 -5.60 5.76
CA HIS A 42 1.69 -6.38 6.17
C HIS A 42 2.97 -5.56 6.03
N GLU A 43 3.72 -5.45 7.14
CA GLU A 43 5.02 -4.77 7.15
C GLU A 43 6.13 -5.78 6.92
N TRP A 44 6.91 -5.58 5.86
CA TRP A 44 8.02 -6.47 5.51
C TRP A 44 9.36 -6.04 6.12
N GLY A 45 9.47 -4.78 6.55
CA GLY A 45 10.71 -4.19 7.06
C GLY A 45 10.63 -2.67 7.10
N GLU A 46 11.80 -2.03 7.15
CA GLU A 46 11.93 -0.57 7.24
C GLU A 46 11.72 0.13 5.89
N ASP A 47 11.44 -0.58 4.81
CA ASP A 47 11.42 -0.02 3.44
C ASP A 47 10.15 -0.36 2.65
N ARG A 48 9.25 -1.19 3.20
CA ARG A 48 8.07 -1.66 2.45
C ARG A 48 6.90 -2.08 3.33
N VAL A 49 5.72 -1.73 2.84
CA VAL A 49 4.43 -2.10 3.42
C VAL A 49 3.52 -2.57 2.29
N GLU A 50 2.79 -3.65 2.54
CA GLU A 50 1.70 -4.09 1.68
C GLU A 50 0.36 -3.69 2.28
N PHE A 51 -0.55 -3.22 1.43
CA PHE A 51 -1.95 -3.01 1.77
C PHE A 51 -2.81 -3.90 0.89
N ALA A 52 -3.84 -4.52 1.48
CA ALA A 52 -4.74 -5.41 0.79
C ALA A 52 -6.20 -4.97 0.99
N CYS A 53 -6.94 -4.87 -0.11
CA CYS A 53 -8.37 -4.59 -0.12
C CYS A 53 -9.00 -5.12 -1.41
N HIS A 54 -10.26 -5.58 -1.34
CA HIS A 54 -11.02 -6.05 -2.50
C HIS A 54 -10.37 -7.16 -3.35
N GLY A 55 -9.45 -7.95 -2.77
CA GLY A 55 -8.70 -8.98 -3.50
C GLY A 55 -7.45 -8.46 -4.22
N ASN A 56 -7.18 -7.15 -4.16
CA ASN A 56 -5.97 -6.54 -4.69
C ASN A 56 -4.99 -6.30 -3.55
N ILE A 57 -3.70 -6.45 -3.84
CA ILE A 57 -2.61 -6.13 -2.91
C ILE A 57 -1.70 -5.10 -3.58
N LEU A 58 -1.46 -4.00 -2.89
CA LEU A 58 -0.53 -2.95 -3.31
C LEU A 58 0.68 -2.95 -2.37
N ARG A 59 1.88 -3.10 -2.92
CA ARG A 59 3.16 -2.99 -2.22
C ARG A 59 3.74 -1.60 -2.42
N PHE A 60 3.92 -0.89 -1.32
CA PHE A 60 4.50 0.44 -1.26
C PHE A 60 5.96 0.31 -0.82
N HIS A 61 6.87 0.91 -1.59
CA HIS A 61 8.29 0.97 -1.30
C HIS A 61 8.68 2.39 -0.90
N PHE A 62 9.36 2.52 0.23
CA PHE A 62 9.74 3.80 0.82
C PHE A 62 11.26 3.98 0.80
N ILE A 63 11.70 5.20 0.49
CA ILE A 63 13.11 5.62 0.59
C ILE A 63 13.13 6.91 1.41
N ASP A 64 13.89 6.91 2.51
CA ASP A 64 13.98 8.04 3.45
C ASP A 64 12.62 8.55 3.95
N GLY A 65 11.65 7.63 4.12
CA GLY A 65 10.30 7.95 4.60
C GLY A 65 9.32 8.51 3.55
N ASN A 66 9.72 8.56 2.28
CA ASN A 66 8.88 9.01 1.17
C ASN A 66 8.55 7.84 0.26
N LEU A 67 7.36 7.85 -0.33
CA LEU A 67 6.95 6.81 -1.26
C LEU A 67 7.76 6.90 -2.55
N ALA A 68 8.56 5.87 -2.83
CA ALA A 68 9.39 5.79 -4.04
C ALA A 68 8.69 5.02 -5.17
N ARG A 69 7.93 3.97 -4.83
CA ARG A 69 7.29 3.10 -5.82
C ARG A 69 6.07 2.37 -5.24
N VAL A 70 5.08 2.11 -6.08
CA VAL A 70 3.96 1.20 -5.79
C VAL A 70 3.95 0.08 -6.83
N GLU A 71 3.69 -1.14 -6.38
CA GLU A 71 3.51 -2.33 -7.22
C GLU A 71 2.19 -3.01 -6.86
N GLU A 72 1.51 -3.57 -7.84
CA GLU A 72 0.33 -4.41 -7.63
C GLU A 72 0.74 -5.88 -7.68
N LEU A 73 0.25 -6.67 -6.71
CA LEU A 73 0.35 -8.12 -6.74
C LEU A 73 -0.99 -8.69 -7.20
N LEU A 74 -0.99 -9.37 -8.33
CA LEU A 74 -2.10 -10.18 -8.80
C LEU A 74 -1.95 -11.59 -8.20
N GLU A 75 -3.00 -12.11 -7.57
CA GLU A 75 -3.10 -13.54 -7.21
C GLU A 75 -3.24 -14.43 -8.44
#